data_AF-A0A255Z6I6-F1
#
_entry.id   AF-A0A255Z6I6-F1
#
_cell.length_a   1.000
_cell.length_b   1.000
_cell.length_c   1.000
_cell.angle_alpha   90.00
_cell.angle_beta   90.00
_cell.angle_gamma   90.00
#
_symmetry.space_group_name_H-M   'P 1'
#
loop_
_entity.id
_entity.type
_entity.pdbx_description
1 polymer ?
#
loop_
_entity_poly.entity_id
_entity_poly.type
_entity_poly.pdbx_seq_one_letter_code
_entity_poly.pdbx_strand_id
1 'polypeptide(L)'
;MYPINRSVRAVLLAGAAMTFGMGFAPVQQAMAQQTAQTGATIASLPPALRAAVQSGNAPVIQQTIQTLSGGNPQQAGALSNAVIRVAEQLLATNPQAAIAAAAAAVEIVRNTGVQTSAPQQTESVVTTAARIFVSPSAVATNPNATSALATATLSVAQASQGPAVLASVANAAVNTAERIVQTNPAAAVQLAAQAVQSVSATSTAQAAPTQVSQVATTAARIIVTPEAARVAPQAVATVAISVTQIVSNPAVYQAAPAAAIQVMASAYTAVSQPTVQAASPEASATVVSTLTAASTNVALNQTNATNPAQINQILARPTTTTTTTTTTQTAQQPQATTTQTQQTNTNTNTNTNPPVEETPILTGSPI
;
A
#
# COMPACT_ATOMS: atom_id res chain seq x y z
N MET A 1 20.29 42.91 15.41
CA MET A 1 21.14 41.86 16.02
C MET A 1 20.28 41.08 17.01
N TYR A 2 19.87 39.87 16.67
CA TYR A 2 19.16 38.95 17.57
C TYR A 2 19.94 37.64 17.64
N PRO A 3 20.21 37.08 18.83
CA PRO A 3 20.99 35.85 18.95
C PRO A 3 20.12 34.60 18.68
N ILE A 4 20.72 33.68 17.92
CA ILE A 4 20.19 32.34 17.60
C ILE A 4 20.59 31.39 18.73
N ASN A 5 19.61 30.89 19.48
CA ASN A 5 19.82 29.82 20.46
C ASN A 5 19.61 28.45 19.78
N ARG A 6 20.72 27.78 19.41
CA ARG A 6 20.72 26.38 18.97
C ARG A 6 21.10 25.48 20.14
N SER A 7 20.10 24.90 20.79
CA SER A 7 20.30 23.83 21.79
C SER A 7 20.38 22.48 21.09
N VAL A 8 21.59 22.00 20.85
CA VAL A 8 21.86 20.62 20.41
C VAL A 8 21.82 19.71 21.63
N ARG A 9 20.80 18.85 21.73
CA ARG A 9 20.75 17.78 22.72
C ARG A 9 21.39 16.53 22.13
N ALA A 10 22.58 16.19 22.62
CA ALA A 10 23.23 14.91 22.40
C ALA A 10 22.51 13.84 23.23
N VAL A 11 22.02 12.78 22.59
CA VAL A 11 21.49 11.58 23.26
C VAL A 11 22.57 10.51 23.19
N LEU A 12 23.07 10.15 24.37
CA LEU A 12 24.07 9.12 24.60
C LEU A 12 23.37 7.75 24.60
N LEU A 13 23.73 6.88 23.65
CA LEU A 13 23.30 5.47 23.62
C LEU A 13 24.24 4.65 24.52
N ALA A 14 23.74 4.18 25.65
CA ALA A 14 24.41 3.19 26.49
C ALA A 14 23.98 1.78 26.07
N GLY A 15 24.95 0.94 25.71
CA GLY A 15 24.74 -0.46 25.35
C GLY A 15 24.36 -1.32 26.55
N ALA A 16 23.49 -2.31 26.30
CA ALA A 16 23.18 -3.38 27.24
C ALA A 16 23.66 -4.71 26.66
N ALA A 17 24.49 -5.39 27.44
CA ALA A 17 25.19 -6.61 27.12
C ALA A 17 24.27 -7.85 27.06
N MET A 18 24.69 -8.79 26.21
CA MET A 18 24.09 -10.09 26.00
C MET A 18 24.28 -11.00 27.22
N THR A 19 23.20 -11.65 27.66
CA THR A 19 23.26 -12.80 28.57
C THR A 19 22.64 -13.99 27.85
N PHE A 20 23.49 -14.89 27.37
CA PHE A 20 23.11 -16.19 26.81
C PHE A 20 22.87 -17.17 27.96
N GLY A 21 21.60 -17.48 28.23
CA GLY A 21 21.19 -18.59 29.10
C GLY A 21 20.34 -19.58 28.29
N MET A 22 20.90 -20.74 27.96
CA MET A 22 20.17 -21.84 27.34
C MET A 22 19.25 -22.49 28.38
N GLY A 23 17.95 -22.22 28.30
CA GLY A 23 16.91 -22.96 29.00
C GLY A 23 15.78 -23.28 28.03
N PHE A 24 15.64 -24.56 27.67
CA PHE A 24 14.48 -25.06 26.93
C PHE A 24 13.25 -25.03 27.86
N ALA A 25 12.58 -23.89 27.94
CA ALA A 25 11.26 -23.78 28.56
C ALA A 25 10.17 -23.90 27.48
N PRO A 26 9.08 -24.66 27.71
CA PRO A 26 8.02 -24.84 26.73
C PRO A 26 7.30 -23.52 26.44
N VAL A 27 7.24 -23.14 25.16
CA VAL A 27 6.68 -21.89 24.61
C VAL A 27 5.13 -21.83 24.70
N GLN A 28 4.49 -22.64 25.56
CA GLN A 28 3.03 -22.76 25.64
C GLN A 28 2.33 -21.65 26.43
N GLN A 29 3.05 -20.77 27.14
CA GLN A 29 2.43 -19.76 28.04
C GLN A 29 2.27 -18.35 27.45
N ALA A 30 2.82 -18.06 26.26
CA ALA A 30 2.76 -16.71 25.69
C ALA A 30 1.41 -16.36 25.04
N MET A 31 0.62 -17.35 24.57
CA MET A 31 -0.67 -17.08 23.91
C MET A 31 -1.81 -16.72 24.86
N ALA A 32 -1.74 -17.15 26.14
CA ALA A 32 -2.81 -16.91 27.11
C ALA A 32 -2.86 -15.45 27.63
N GLN A 33 -1.73 -14.73 27.63
CA GLN A 33 -1.70 -13.33 28.11
C GLN A 33 -2.23 -12.34 27.07
N GLN A 34 -2.24 -12.67 25.79
CA GLN A 34 -2.72 -11.78 24.74
C GLN A 34 -4.26 -11.66 24.73
N THR A 35 -4.98 -12.69 25.18
CA THR A 35 -6.45 -12.67 25.23
C THR A 35 -7.00 -11.78 26.36
N ALA A 36 -6.26 -11.62 27.46
CA ALA A 36 -6.69 -10.83 28.61
C ALA A 36 -6.70 -9.30 28.34
N GLN A 37 -5.78 -8.81 27.51
CA GLN A 37 -5.66 -7.38 27.21
C GLN A 37 -6.77 -6.87 26.25
N THR A 38 -7.24 -7.73 25.35
CA THR A 38 -8.35 -7.42 24.41
C THR A 38 -9.67 -7.21 25.14
N GLY A 39 -9.94 -7.98 26.20
CA GLY A 39 -11.19 -7.86 26.98
C GLY A 39 -11.33 -6.51 27.70
N ALA A 40 -10.23 -5.96 28.24
CA ALA A 40 -10.25 -4.72 29.02
C ALA A 40 -10.61 -3.48 28.17
N THR A 41 -10.16 -3.43 26.92
CA THR A 41 -10.43 -2.28 26.04
C THR A 41 -11.88 -2.28 25.56
N ILE A 42 -12.43 -3.45 25.21
CA ILE A 42 -13.84 -3.61 24.83
C ILE A 42 -14.76 -3.31 26.02
N ALA A 43 -14.36 -3.69 27.24
CA ALA A 43 -15.11 -3.40 28.46
C ALA A 43 -15.18 -1.90 28.77
N SER A 44 -14.21 -1.10 28.31
CA SER A 44 -14.21 0.37 28.48
C SER A 44 -15.21 1.10 27.59
N LEU A 45 -15.72 0.45 26.52
CA LEU A 45 -16.76 1.05 25.68
C LEU A 45 -18.11 1.09 26.41
N PRO A 46 -18.89 2.17 26.23
CA PRO A 46 -20.29 2.21 26.64
C PRO A 46 -21.06 0.96 26.14
N PRO A 47 -21.96 0.37 26.95
CA PRO A 47 -22.62 -0.90 26.60
C PRO A 47 -23.31 -0.89 25.23
N ALA A 48 -24.00 0.21 24.88
CA ALA A 48 -24.64 0.36 23.58
C ALA A 48 -23.62 0.34 22.43
N LEU A 49 -22.49 1.03 22.59
CA LEU A 49 -21.44 1.10 21.57
C LEU A 49 -20.71 -0.23 21.42
N ARG A 50 -20.53 -0.96 22.52
CA ARG A 50 -19.98 -2.32 22.52
C ARG A 50 -20.87 -3.27 21.71
N ALA A 51 -22.18 -3.26 21.96
CA ALA A 51 -23.12 -4.09 21.22
C ALA A 51 -23.15 -3.70 19.73
N ALA A 52 -23.11 -2.41 19.42
CA ALA A 52 -23.03 -1.91 18.04
C ALA A 52 -21.76 -2.42 17.33
N VAL A 53 -20.59 -2.35 17.99
CA VAL A 53 -19.33 -2.85 17.41
C VAL A 53 -19.36 -4.38 17.23
N GLN A 54 -19.89 -5.12 18.19
CA GLN A 54 -20.05 -6.58 18.10
C GLN A 54 -21.01 -7.01 16.98
N SER A 55 -22.01 -6.17 16.65
CA SER A 55 -22.91 -6.43 15.53
C SER A 55 -22.24 -6.32 14.15
N GLY A 56 -21.09 -5.64 14.07
CA GLY A 56 -20.40 -5.36 12.79
C GLY A 56 -21.19 -4.43 11.85
N ASN A 57 -22.25 -3.78 12.32
CA ASN A 57 -23.10 -2.89 11.52
C ASN A 57 -22.63 -1.42 11.64
N ALA A 58 -21.93 -0.93 10.61
CA ALA A 58 -21.39 0.43 10.59
C ALA A 58 -22.45 1.54 10.81
N PRO A 59 -23.62 1.53 10.15
CA PRO A 59 -24.72 2.45 10.46
C PRO A 59 -25.14 2.48 11.95
N VAL A 60 -25.24 1.31 12.59
CA VAL A 60 -25.62 1.23 14.01
C VAL A 60 -24.52 1.82 14.90
N ILE A 61 -23.24 1.60 14.57
CA ILE A 61 -22.11 2.20 15.28
C ILE A 61 -22.15 3.73 15.16
N GLN A 62 -22.37 4.26 13.95
CA GLN A 62 -22.48 5.70 13.72
C GLN A 62 -23.64 6.32 14.50
N GLN A 63 -24.83 5.73 14.42
CA GLN A 63 -26.01 6.20 15.15
C GLN A 63 -25.75 6.20 16.65
N THR A 64 -25.12 5.14 17.17
CA THR A 64 -24.79 5.04 18.61
C THR A 64 -23.81 6.13 19.03
N ILE A 65 -22.77 6.42 18.23
CA ILE A 65 -21.84 7.53 18.51
C ILE A 65 -22.58 8.87 18.50
N GLN A 66 -23.46 9.10 17.53
CA GLN A 66 -24.24 10.35 17.44
C GLN A 66 -25.18 10.54 18.62
N THR A 67 -25.87 9.48 19.05
CA THR A 67 -26.75 9.52 20.23
C THR A 67 -25.95 9.74 21.51
N LEU A 68 -24.85 9.01 21.72
CA LEU A 68 -24.04 9.11 22.93
C LEU A 68 -23.23 10.41 23.01
N SER A 69 -22.90 11.03 21.87
CA SER A 69 -22.22 12.33 21.86
C SER A 69 -23.14 13.49 22.20
N GLY A 70 -24.47 13.31 22.09
CA GLY A 70 -25.44 14.39 22.32
C GLY A 70 -25.22 15.59 21.39
N GLY A 71 -24.63 15.37 20.20
CA GLY A 71 -24.25 16.44 19.26
C GLY A 71 -22.95 17.17 19.60
N ASN A 72 -22.23 16.78 20.66
CA ASN A 72 -20.94 17.37 21.01
C ASN A 72 -19.81 16.79 20.12
N PRO A 73 -19.13 17.61 19.30
CA PRO A 73 -18.11 17.12 18.36
C PRO A 73 -16.85 16.59 19.05
N GLN A 74 -16.46 17.14 20.20
CA GLN A 74 -15.33 16.61 21.00
C GLN A 74 -15.63 15.20 21.52
N GLN A 75 -16.84 15.00 22.06
CA GLN A 75 -17.28 13.69 22.54
C GLN A 75 -17.40 12.69 21.39
N ALA A 76 -17.92 13.10 20.23
CA ALA A 76 -17.96 12.27 19.03
C ALA A 76 -16.54 11.83 18.61
N GLY A 77 -15.56 12.75 18.61
CA GLY A 77 -14.16 12.42 18.34
C GLY A 77 -13.57 11.43 19.35
N ALA A 78 -13.84 11.61 20.64
CA ALA A 78 -13.38 10.70 21.70
C ALA A 78 -13.97 9.29 21.54
N LEU A 79 -15.28 9.18 21.27
CA LEU A 79 -15.96 7.91 21.02
C LEU A 79 -15.44 7.21 19.76
N SER A 80 -15.26 7.95 18.65
CA SER A 80 -14.66 7.41 17.43
C SER A 80 -13.24 6.88 17.65
N ASN A 81 -12.44 7.58 18.46
CA ASN A 81 -11.11 7.13 18.84
C ASN A 81 -11.14 5.89 19.76
N ALA A 82 -12.16 5.70 20.58
CA ALA A 82 -12.33 4.46 21.34
C ALA A 82 -12.75 3.30 20.41
N VAL A 83 -13.66 3.54 19.47
CA VAL A 83 -14.12 2.55 18.50
C VAL A 83 -13.00 2.09 17.58
N ILE A 84 -12.18 3.00 17.06
CA ILE A 84 -11.07 2.62 16.15
C ILE A 84 -10.01 1.75 16.86
N ARG A 85 -9.76 1.98 18.15
CA ARG A 85 -8.84 1.15 18.96
C ARG A 85 -9.39 -0.26 19.15
N VAL A 86 -10.71 -0.39 19.37
CA VAL A 86 -11.36 -1.69 19.41
C VAL A 86 -11.35 -2.36 18.03
N ALA A 87 -11.57 -1.60 16.95
CA ALA A 87 -11.47 -2.11 15.58
C ALA A 87 -10.08 -2.70 15.30
N GLU A 88 -9.00 -2.03 15.72
CA GLU A 88 -7.63 -2.52 15.58
C GLU A 88 -7.41 -3.85 16.32
N GLN A 89 -7.98 -4.02 17.51
CA GLN A 89 -7.89 -5.27 18.26
C GLN A 89 -8.73 -6.40 17.66
N LEU A 90 -9.91 -6.07 17.13
CA LEU A 90 -10.79 -7.04 16.46
C LEU A 90 -10.17 -7.57 15.16
N LEU A 91 -9.19 -6.90 14.58
CA LEU A 91 -8.60 -7.25 13.30
C LEU A 91 -8.01 -8.66 13.25
N ALA A 92 -7.58 -9.19 14.40
CA ALA A 92 -7.04 -10.54 14.53
C ALA A 92 -8.13 -11.63 14.63
N THR A 93 -9.33 -11.30 15.14
CA THR A 93 -10.39 -12.28 15.46
C THR A 93 -11.63 -12.15 14.58
N ASN A 94 -11.96 -10.92 14.15
CA ASN A 94 -13.08 -10.60 13.28
C ASN A 94 -12.72 -9.39 12.39
N PRO A 95 -11.93 -9.60 11.32
CA PRO A 95 -11.51 -8.54 10.41
C PRO A 95 -12.67 -7.81 9.73
N GLN A 96 -13.80 -8.49 9.46
CA GLN A 96 -14.97 -7.86 8.87
C GLN A 96 -15.59 -6.81 9.80
N ALA A 97 -15.78 -7.15 11.08
CA ALA A 97 -16.28 -6.19 12.08
C ALA A 97 -15.29 -5.05 12.33
N ALA A 98 -13.98 -5.34 12.31
CA ALA A 98 -12.93 -4.33 12.42
C ALA A 98 -13.03 -3.29 11.29
N ILE A 99 -13.16 -3.71 10.03
CA ILE A 99 -13.31 -2.80 8.88
C ILE A 99 -14.57 -1.96 9.02
N ALA A 100 -15.70 -2.56 9.40
CA ALA A 100 -16.97 -1.84 9.57
C ALA A 100 -16.91 -0.80 10.71
N ALA A 101 -16.32 -1.16 11.85
CA ALA A 101 -16.12 -0.24 12.97
C ALA A 101 -15.15 0.90 12.61
N ALA A 102 -14.08 0.61 11.87
CA ALA A 102 -13.17 1.62 11.38
C ALA A 102 -13.83 2.58 10.39
N ALA A 103 -14.62 2.07 9.45
CA ALA A 103 -15.38 2.89 8.50
C ALA A 103 -16.37 3.81 9.22
N ALA A 104 -17.07 3.30 10.23
CA ALA A 104 -17.96 4.11 11.07
C ALA A 104 -17.21 5.24 11.79
N ALA A 105 -16.07 4.94 12.42
CA ALA A 105 -15.28 5.93 13.13
C ALA A 105 -14.71 7.01 12.19
N VAL A 106 -14.20 6.62 11.02
CA VAL A 106 -13.68 7.54 9.99
C VAL A 106 -14.77 8.47 9.48
N GLU A 107 -15.99 7.96 9.23
CA GLU A 107 -17.09 8.79 8.74
C GLU A 107 -17.54 9.84 9.78
N ILE A 108 -17.50 9.51 11.09
CA ILE A 108 -17.80 10.49 12.13
C ILE A 108 -16.74 11.61 12.18
N VAL A 109 -15.44 11.27 12.14
CA VAL A 109 -14.38 12.29 12.18
C VAL A 109 -14.27 13.08 10.87
N ARG A 110 -14.88 12.59 9.79
CA ARG A 110 -15.01 13.34 8.54
C ARG A 110 -15.89 14.58 8.69
N ASN A 111 -16.79 14.62 9.67
CA ASN A 111 -17.57 15.81 9.97
C ASN A 111 -16.65 16.99 10.38
N THR A 112 -16.76 18.12 9.67
CA THR A 112 -15.95 19.32 9.89
C THR A 112 -15.98 19.79 11.35
N GLY A 113 -17.11 19.66 12.05
CA GLY A 113 -17.21 20.03 13.46
C GLY A 113 -16.28 19.23 14.37
N VAL A 114 -16.08 17.93 14.06
CA VAL A 114 -15.15 17.06 14.80
C VAL A 114 -13.71 17.40 14.44
N GLN A 115 -13.42 17.65 13.16
CA GLN A 115 -12.06 18.01 12.72
C GLN A 115 -11.55 19.29 13.39
N THR A 116 -12.41 20.30 13.53
CA THR A 116 -12.04 21.58 14.17
C THR A 116 -11.99 21.48 15.70
N SER A 117 -12.89 20.71 16.30
CA SER A 117 -13.03 20.65 17.76
C SER A 117 -12.15 19.59 18.42
N ALA A 118 -11.76 18.55 17.68
CA ALA A 118 -11.02 17.38 18.14
C ALA A 118 -9.95 16.92 17.12
N PRO A 119 -8.99 17.80 16.75
CA PRO A 119 -8.01 17.50 15.71
C PRO A 119 -7.10 16.32 16.08
N GLN A 120 -6.69 16.21 17.35
CA GLN A 120 -5.84 15.11 17.83
C GLN A 120 -6.55 13.74 17.73
N GLN A 121 -7.84 13.69 18.03
CA GLN A 121 -8.65 12.48 17.91
C GLN A 121 -8.83 12.11 16.44
N THR A 122 -9.03 13.10 15.57
CA THR A 122 -9.10 12.89 14.11
C THR A 122 -7.82 12.27 13.58
N GLU A 123 -6.65 12.80 13.95
CA GLU A 123 -5.35 12.26 13.55
C GLU A 123 -5.13 10.83 14.06
N SER A 124 -5.48 10.56 15.33
CA SER A 124 -5.40 9.21 15.92
C SER A 124 -6.29 8.21 15.18
N VAL A 125 -7.52 8.60 14.83
CA VAL A 125 -8.47 7.77 14.07
C VAL A 125 -7.93 7.48 12.68
N VAL A 126 -7.49 8.51 11.95
CA VAL A 126 -6.94 8.38 10.59
C VAL A 126 -5.70 7.48 10.57
N THR A 127 -4.78 7.68 11.52
CA THR A 127 -3.55 6.88 11.64
C THR A 127 -3.86 5.42 11.97
N THR A 128 -4.81 5.17 12.87
CA THR A 128 -5.20 3.80 13.24
C THR A 128 -5.98 3.12 12.11
N ALA A 129 -6.87 3.85 11.43
CA ALA A 129 -7.55 3.36 10.23
C ALA A 129 -6.54 2.94 9.14
N ALA A 130 -5.47 3.73 8.96
CA ALA A 130 -4.37 3.38 8.06
C ALA A 130 -3.67 2.06 8.42
N ARG A 131 -3.45 1.79 9.71
CA ARG A 131 -2.93 0.48 10.16
C ARG A 131 -3.91 -0.65 9.87
N ILE A 132 -5.21 -0.43 10.08
CA ILE A 132 -6.26 -1.44 9.85
C ILE A 132 -6.33 -1.81 8.36
N PHE A 133 -6.45 -0.83 7.46
CA PHE A 133 -6.64 -1.13 6.04
C PHE A 133 -5.36 -1.68 5.36
N VAL A 134 -4.17 -1.41 5.92
CA VAL A 134 -2.90 -2.01 5.46
C VAL A 134 -2.72 -3.45 5.99
N SER A 135 -3.47 -3.89 6.99
CA SER A 135 -3.32 -5.24 7.51
C SER A 135 -3.65 -6.30 6.46
N PRO A 136 -2.81 -7.35 6.30
CA PRO A 136 -3.12 -8.46 5.41
C PRO A 136 -4.48 -9.09 5.66
N SER A 137 -4.91 -9.20 6.94
CA SER A 137 -6.19 -9.82 7.28
C SER A 137 -7.39 -9.00 6.81
N ALA A 138 -7.32 -7.67 6.86
CA ALA A 138 -8.38 -6.80 6.34
C ALA A 138 -8.51 -6.96 4.81
N VAL A 139 -7.37 -6.85 4.11
CA VAL A 139 -7.30 -6.97 2.65
C VAL A 139 -7.82 -8.33 2.19
N ALA A 140 -7.38 -9.43 2.82
CA ALA A 140 -7.81 -10.78 2.45
C ALA A 140 -9.31 -11.02 2.69
N THR A 141 -9.88 -10.41 3.74
CA THR A 141 -11.29 -10.61 4.10
C THR A 141 -12.22 -9.85 3.16
N ASN A 142 -11.93 -8.57 2.90
CA ASN A 142 -12.77 -7.74 2.04
C ASN A 142 -11.96 -6.62 1.36
N PRO A 143 -11.37 -6.89 0.17
CA PRO A 143 -10.58 -5.92 -0.57
C PRO A 143 -11.35 -4.62 -0.89
N ASN A 144 -12.64 -4.74 -1.22
CA ASN A 144 -13.47 -3.60 -1.63
C ASN A 144 -13.77 -2.67 -0.46
N ALA A 145 -14.21 -3.22 0.67
CA ALA A 145 -14.46 -2.43 1.89
C ALA A 145 -13.17 -1.81 2.42
N THR A 146 -12.04 -2.51 2.30
CA THR A 146 -10.72 -2.01 2.69
C THR A 146 -10.29 -0.83 1.80
N SER A 147 -10.49 -0.91 0.49
CA SER A 147 -10.21 0.20 -0.44
C SER A 147 -11.13 1.41 -0.19
N ALA A 148 -12.41 1.18 0.11
CA ALA A 148 -13.35 2.23 0.50
C ALA A 148 -12.93 2.92 1.81
N LEU A 149 -12.49 2.14 2.80
CA LEU A 149 -11.95 2.67 4.06
C LEU A 149 -10.68 3.51 3.82
N ALA A 150 -9.76 3.04 2.98
CA ALA A 150 -8.55 3.78 2.63
C ALA A 150 -8.86 5.10 1.92
N THR A 151 -9.82 5.09 0.99
CA THR A 151 -10.36 6.27 0.31
C THR A 151 -10.96 7.29 1.29
N ALA A 152 -11.83 6.83 2.19
CA ALA A 152 -12.43 7.70 3.21
C ALA A 152 -11.37 8.29 4.14
N THR A 153 -10.40 7.48 4.55
CA THR A 153 -9.29 7.90 5.43
C THR A 153 -8.41 8.95 4.74
N LEU A 154 -8.12 8.79 3.45
CA LEU A 154 -7.43 9.80 2.64
C LEU A 154 -8.20 11.12 2.57
N SER A 155 -9.51 11.07 2.36
CA SER A 155 -10.35 12.27 2.33
C SER A 155 -10.32 13.04 3.65
N VAL A 156 -10.35 12.35 4.79
CA VAL A 156 -10.21 12.99 6.11
C VAL A 156 -8.80 13.55 6.31
N ALA A 157 -7.77 12.80 5.93
CA ALA A 157 -6.39 13.24 6.05
C ALA A 157 -6.12 14.54 5.26
N GLN A 158 -6.66 14.65 4.04
CA GLN A 158 -6.56 15.86 3.21
C GLN A 158 -7.17 17.09 3.89
N ALA A 159 -8.28 16.93 4.61
CA ALA A 159 -8.96 18.01 5.30
C ALA A 159 -8.26 18.43 6.61
N SER A 160 -7.57 17.49 7.28
CA SER A 160 -6.93 17.71 8.60
C SER A 160 -5.66 18.58 8.61
N GLN A 161 -5.22 19.13 7.46
CA GLN A 161 -4.06 20.03 7.30
C GLN A 161 -2.69 19.48 7.78
N GLY A 162 -2.56 18.21 8.13
CA GLY A 162 -1.29 17.58 8.49
C GLY A 162 -0.57 16.95 7.28
N PRO A 163 0.35 17.65 6.58
CA PRO A 163 0.97 17.11 5.36
C PRO A 163 1.76 15.82 5.59
N ALA A 164 2.40 15.67 6.76
CA ALA A 164 3.11 14.44 7.12
C ALA A 164 2.14 13.26 7.35
N VAL A 165 1.02 13.50 8.03
CA VAL A 165 -0.04 12.50 8.24
C VAL A 165 -0.64 12.09 6.90
N LEU A 166 -0.95 13.06 6.03
CA LEU A 166 -1.45 12.81 4.69
C LEU A 166 -0.49 11.94 3.86
N ALA A 167 0.81 12.26 3.87
CA ALA A 167 1.81 11.46 3.16
C ALA A 167 1.92 10.03 3.72
N SER A 168 1.84 9.86 5.04
CA SER A 168 1.84 8.53 5.68
C SER A 168 0.60 7.71 5.30
N VAL A 169 -0.58 8.32 5.29
CA VAL A 169 -1.85 7.67 4.90
C VAL A 169 -1.84 7.34 3.41
N ALA A 170 -1.33 8.22 2.55
CA ALA A 170 -1.16 7.96 1.12
C ALA A 170 -0.20 6.80 0.86
N ASN A 171 0.89 6.71 1.62
CA ASN A 171 1.82 5.58 1.54
C ASN A 171 1.14 4.26 1.94
N ALA A 172 0.39 4.28 3.04
CA ALA A 172 -0.44 3.15 3.45
C ALA A 172 -1.46 2.75 2.35
N ALA A 173 -2.12 3.73 1.73
CA ALA A 173 -3.12 3.51 0.70
C ALA A 173 -2.51 2.86 -0.56
N VAL A 174 -1.35 3.32 -1.04
CA VAL A 174 -0.70 2.68 -2.21
C VAL A 174 -0.16 1.28 -1.89
N ASN A 175 0.31 1.02 -0.67
CA ASN A 175 0.73 -0.33 -0.27
C ASN A 175 -0.48 -1.29 -0.22
N THR A 176 -1.65 -0.77 0.15
CA THR A 176 -2.91 -1.51 0.07
C THR A 176 -3.32 -1.75 -1.37
N ALA A 177 -3.24 -0.71 -2.21
CA ALA A 177 -3.51 -0.79 -3.65
C ALA A 177 -2.64 -1.87 -4.33
N GLU A 178 -1.34 -1.92 -4.01
CA GLU A 178 -0.40 -2.90 -4.53
C GLU A 178 -0.80 -4.33 -4.16
N ARG A 179 -1.33 -4.56 -2.96
CA ARG A 179 -1.80 -5.88 -2.54
C ARG A 179 -3.10 -6.30 -3.23
N ILE A 180 -4.02 -5.35 -3.46
CA ILE A 180 -5.29 -5.65 -4.11
C ILE A 180 -5.19 -5.71 -5.63
N VAL A 181 -4.10 -5.25 -6.26
CA VAL A 181 -3.98 -5.18 -7.73
C VAL A 181 -4.19 -6.54 -8.41
N GLN A 182 -3.80 -7.64 -7.76
CA GLN A 182 -3.96 -8.99 -8.29
C GLN A 182 -5.41 -9.49 -8.21
N THR A 183 -6.20 -9.00 -7.24
CA THR A 183 -7.58 -9.44 -7.01
C THR A 183 -8.62 -8.48 -7.56
N ASN A 184 -8.32 -7.18 -7.52
CA ASN A 184 -9.19 -6.10 -7.99
C ASN A 184 -8.31 -4.94 -8.54
N PRO A 185 -7.85 -5.07 -9.79
CA PRO A 185 -7.00 -4.07 -10.44
C PRO A 185 -7.69 -2.71 -10.59
N ALA A 186 -9.01 -2.67 -10.80
CA ALA A 186 -9.77 -1.41 -10.90
C ALA A 186 -9.67 -0.60 -9.60
N ALA A 187 -9.97 -1.24 -8.47
CA ALA A 187 -9.92 -0.60 -7.16
C ALA A 187 -8.48 -0.20 -6.78
N ALA A 188 -7.48 -1.02 -7.14
CA ALA A 188 -6.07 -0.70 -6.95
C ALA A 188 -5.68 0.60 -7.65
N VAL A 189 -5.99 0.73 -8.95
CA VAL A 189 -5.64 1.91 -9.73
C VAL A 189 -6.38 3.14 -9.22
N GLN A 190 -7.66 3.02 -8.87
CA GLN A 190 -8.43 4.12 -8.30
C GLN A 190 -7.84 4.61 -6.96
N LEU A 191 -7.49 3.69 -6.06
CA LEU A 191 -6.88 4.03 -4.78
C LEU A 191 -5.50 4.66 -4.96
N ALA A 192 -4.68 4.12 -5.87
CA ALA A 192 -3.38 4.69 -6.21
C ALA A 192 -3.50 6.11 -6.80
N ALA A 193 -4.48 6.34 -7.69
CA ALA A 193 -4.76 7.66 -8.25
C ALA A 193 -5.13 8.69 -7.18
N GLN A 194 -6.01 8.32 -6.26
CA GLN A 194 -6.39 9.21 -5.15
C GLN A 194 -5.22 9.49 -4.21
N ALA A 195 -4.41 8.47 -3.88
CA ALA A 195 -3.23 8.65 -3.05
C ALA A 195 -2.20 9.60 -3.70
N VAL A 196 -1.91 9.40 -4.99
CA VAL A 196 -1.01 10.27 -5.77
C VAL A 196 -1.53 11.70 -5.85
N GLN A 197 -2.83 11.87 -6.15
CA GLN A 197 -3.46 13.19 -6.18
C GLN A 197 -3.34 13.90 -4.84
N SER A 198 -3.50 13.17 -3.73
CA SER A 198 -3.45 13.73 -2.38
C SER A 198 -2.08 14.26 -1.97
N VAL A 199 -0.99 13.65 -2.46
CA VAL A 199 0.38 14.06 -2.14
C VAL A 199 0.99 15.04 -3.16
N SER A 200 0.27 15.33 -4.25
CA SER A 200 0.73 16.24 -5.31
C SER A 200 0.87 17.71 -4.85
N ALA A 201 0.26 18.07 -3.72
CA ALA A 201 0.38 19.41 -3.14
C ALA A 201 1.84 19.73 -2.77
N THR A 202 2.29 20.93 -3.13
CA THR A 202 3.68 21.37 -2.89
C THR A 202 4.04 21.35 -1.40
N SER A 203 3.10 21.69 -0.51
CA SER A 203 3.30 21.63 0.95
C SER A 203 3.57 20.20 1.45
N THR A 204 2.89 19.20 0.90
CA THR A 204 3.11 17.79 1.23
C THR A 204 4.46 17.30 0.72
N ALA A 205 4.80 17.64 -0.52
CA ALA A 205 6.09 17.31 -1.13
C ALA A 205 7.29 17.91 -0.35
N GLN A 206 7.14 19.11 0.22
CA GLN A 206 8.17 19.73 1.05
C GLN A 206 8.24 19.14 2.46
N ALA A 207 7.10 18.82 3.06
CA ALA A 207 7.04 18.31 4.44
C ALA A 207 7.49 16.85 4.55
N ALA A 208 7.23 16.02 3.53
CA ALA A 208 7.46 14.57 3.58
C ALA A 208 7.99 14.01 2.23
N PRO A 209 9.09 14.55 1.67
CA PRO A 209 9.54 14.22 0.31
C PRO A 209 9.83 12.73 0.11
N THR A 210 10.37 12.03 1.12
CA THR A 210 10.64 10.60 1.06
C THR A 210 9.37 9.77 0.93
N GLN A 211 8.33 10.10 1.72
CA GLN A 211 7.04 9.41 1.67
C GLN A 211 6.32 9.67 0.34
N VAL A 212 6.38 10.91 -0.16
CA VAL A 212 5.82 11.25 -1.48
C VAL A 212 6.53 10.47 -2.60
N SER A 213 7.85 10.32 -2.54
CA SER A 213 8.61 9.49 -3.48
C SER A 213 8.22 8.01 -3.42
N GLN A 214 7.99 7.47 -2.22
CA GLN A 214 7.48 6.10 -2.04
C GLN A 214 6.08 5.92 -2.66
N VAL A 215 5.17 6.88 -2.43
CA VAL A 215 3.83 6.89 -3.04
C VAL A 215 3.91 6.84 -4.56
N ALA A 216 4.73 7.72 -5.15
CA ALA A 216 4.94 7.75 -6.60
C ALA A 216 5.56 6.46 -7.13
N THR A 217 6.51 5.87 -6.40
CA THR A 217 7.18 4.60 -6.75
C THR A 217 6.20 3.44 -6.78
N THR A 218 5.40 3.26 -5.74
CA THR A 218 4.42 2.17 -5.68
C THR A 218 3.30 2.37 -6.70
N ALA A 219 2.79 3.59 -6.86
CA ALA A 219 1.79 3.90 -7.88
C ALA A 219 2.31 3.61 -9.30
N ALA A 220 3.57 3.94 -9.59
CA ALA A 220 4.22 3.63 -10.87
C ALA A 220 4.29 2.12 -11.15
N ARG A 221 4.56 1.28 -10.14
CA ARG A 221 4.52 -0.19 -10.29
C ARG A 221 3.12 -0.69 -10.61
N ILE A 222 2.10 -0.18 -9.92
CA ILE A 222 0.69 -0.57 -10.14
C ILE A 222 0.29 -0.30 -11.59
N ILE A 223 0.55 0.90 -12.11
CA ILE A 223 0.09 1.30 -13.45
C ILE A 223 0.83 0.65 -14.61
N VAL A 224 2.03 0.10 -14.38
CA VAL A 224 2.76 -0.66 -15.41
C VAL A 224 2.18 -2.06 -15.57
N THR A 225 1.39 -2.54 -14.62
CA THR A 225 0.73 -3.85 -14.71
C THR A 225 -0.23 -3.88 -15.92
N PRO A 226 -0.11 -4.83 -16.86
CA PRO A 226 -0.97 -4.87 -18.05
C PRO A 226 -2.47 -4.91 -17.73
N GLU A 227 -2.84 -5.62 -16.66
CA GLU A 227 -4.23 -5.73 -16.22
C GLU A 227 -4.79 -4.40 -15.70
N ALA A 228 -3.96 -3.58 -15.02
CA ALA A 228 -4.35 -2.24 -14.59
C ALA A 228 -4.68 -1.34 -15.80
N ALA A 229 -3.83 -1.37 -16.84
CA ALA A 229 -4.06 -0.64 -18.07
C ALA A 229 -5.25 -1.16 -18.88
N ARG A 230 -5.54 -2.47 -18.82
CA ARG A 230 -6.71 -3.06 -19.48
C ARG A 230 -8.02 -2.63 -18.84
N VAL A 231 -8.05 -2.59 -17.50
CA VAL A 231 -9.29 -2.35 -16.73
C VAL A 231 -9.56 -0.86 -16.48
N ALA A 232 -8.53 -0.04 -16.32
CA ALA A 232 -8.68 1.38 -15.99
C ALA A 232 -7.68 2.28 -16.76
N PRO A 233 -7.68 2.29 -18.11
CA PRO A 233 -6.66 2.96 -18.90
C PRO A 233 -6.60 4.49 -18.69
N GLN A 234 -7.74 5.17 -18.51
CA GLN A 234 -7.76 6.61 -18.23
C GLN A 234 -7.15 6.95 -16.85
N ALA A 235 -7.41 6.11 -15.84
CA ALA A 235 -6.85 6.30 -14.52
C ALA A 235 -5.33 6.03 -14.51
N VAL A 236 -4.88 5.02 -15.24
CA VAL A 236 -3.44 4.76 -15.49
C VAL A 236 -2.75 5.98 -16.11
N ALA A 237 -3.35 6.58 -17.15
CA ALA A 237 -2.82 7.80 -17.77
C ALA A 237 -2.70 8.96 -16.76
N THR A 238 -3.77 9.20 -15.98
CA THR A 238 -3.82 10.27 -14.97
C THR A 238 -2.74 10.09 -13.90
N VAL A 239 -2.57 8.86 -13.40
CA VAL A 239 -1.51 8.52 -12.43
C VAL A 239 -0.15 8.74 -13.05
N ALA A 240 0.09 8.26 -14.27
CA ALA A 240 1.39 8.40 -14.95
C ALA A 240 1.83 9.86 -15.08
N ILE A 241 0.91 10.74 -15.50
CA ILE A 241 1.16 12.19 -15.57
C ILE A 241 1.51 12.73 -14.18
N SER A 242 0.67 12.42 -13.18
CA SER A 242 0.80 12.95 -11.83
C SER A 242 2.09 12.50 -11.15
N VAL A 243 2.46 11.21 -11.24
CA VAL A 243 3.71 10.72 -10.63
C VAL A 243 4.93 11.31 -11.34
N THR A 244 4.89 11.53 -12.65
CA THR A 244 5.98 12.18 -13.41
C THR A 244 6.17 13.62 -12.94
N GLN A 245 5.09 14.38 -12.75
CA GLN A 245 5.15 15.74 -12.22
C GLN A 245 5.68 15.77 -10.78
N ILE A 246 5.21 14.86 -9.91
CA ILE A 246 5.64 14.75 -8.52
C ILE A 246 7.14 14.48 -8.43
N VAL A 247 7.65 13.48 -9.16
CA VAL A 247 9.08 13.14 -9.09
C VAL A 247 9.96 14.13 -9.83
N SER A 248 9.39 15.02 -10.66
CA SER A 248 10.11 16.16 -11.26
C SER A 248 10.25 17.35 -10.30
N ASN A 249 9.59 17.31 -9.13
CA ASN A 249 9.76 18.32 -8.10
C ASN A 249 11.16 18.21 -7.46
N PRO A 250 11.93 19.31 -7.33
CA PRO A 250 13.29 19.26 -6.79
C PRO A 250 13.41 18.63 -5.40
N ALA A 251 12.47 18.87 -4.48
CA ALA A 251 12.53 18.31 -3.13
C ALA A 251 12.34 16.78 -3.12
N VAL A 252 11.38 16.29 -3.91
CA VAL A 252 11.08 14.85 -4.04
C VAL A 252 12.22 14.14 -4.80
N TYR A 253 12.71 14.74 -5.87
CA TYR A 253 13.82 14.20 -6.66
C TYR A 253 15.10 14.12 -5.81
N GLN A 254 15.44 15.17 -5.06
CA GLN A 254 16.61 15.19 -4.17
C GLN A 254 16.55 14.11 -3.09
N ALA A 255 15.36 13.77 -2.60
CA ALA A 255 15.22 12.71 -1.60
C ALA A 255 15.54 11.32 -2.15
N ALA A 256 15.27 11.04 -3.43
CA ALA A 256 15.56 9.74 -4.05
C ALA A 256 15.74 9.82 -5.59
N PRO A 257 16.89 10.31 -6.10
CA PRO A 257 17.09 10.55 -7.54
C PRO A 257 16.92 9.29 -8.40
N ALA A 258 17.46 8.16 -7.97
CA ALA A 258 17.35 6.90 -8.70
C ALA A 258 15.89 6.39 -8.79
N ALA A 259 15.13 6.52 -7.69
CA ALA A 259 13.72 6.14 -7.66
C ALA A 259 12.89 7.06 -8.56
N ALA A 260 13.18 8.36 -8.58
CA ALA A 260 12.52 9.33 -9.46
C ALA A 260 12.69 8.97 -10.95
N ILE A 261 13.91 8.64 -11.38
CA ILE A 261 14.18 8.19 -12.76
C ILE A 261 13.43 6.89 -13.08
N GLN A 262 13.37 5.95 -12.15
CA GLN A 262 12.63 4.71 -12.35
C GLN A 262 11.12 4.97 -12.48
N VAL A 263 10.55 5.87 -11.67
CA VAL A 263 9.14 6.29 -11.77
C VAL A 263 8.86 6.96 -13.11
N MET A 264 9.73 7.87 -13.56
CA MET A 264 9.66 8.51 -14.87
C MET A 264 9.64 7.46 -16.01
N ALA A 265 10.51 6.46 -15.93
CA ALA A 265 10.56 5.38 -16.91
C ALA A 265 9.27 4.54 -16.91
N SER A 266 8.80 4.15 -15.72
CA SER A 266 7.56 3.39 -15.55
C SER A 266 6.33 4.15 -16.04
N ALA A 267 6.23 5.45 -15.75
CA ALA A 267 5.15 6.30 -16.23
C ALA A 267 5.15 6.38 -17.77
N TYR A 268 6.32 6.56 -18.39
CA TYR A 268 6.47 6.55 -19.85
C TYR A 268 6.07 5.21 -20.47
N THR A 269 6.48 4.09 -19.86
CA THR A 269 6.05 2.74 -20.29
C THR A 269 4.54 2.58 -20.18
N ALA A 270 3.91 3.05 -19.10
CA ALA A 270 2.47 2.93 -18.90
C ALA A 270 1.65 3.72 -19.95
N VAL A 271 2.00 4.99 -20.20
CA VAL A 271 1.30 5.80 -21.23
C VAL A 271 1.61 5.37 -22.66
N SER A 272 2.67 4.59 -22.86
CA SER A 272 3.02 4.02 -24.16
C SER A 272 2.26 2.72 -24.48
N GLN A 273 1.46 2.19 -23.54
CA GLN A 273 0.67 0.99 -23.81
C GLN A 273 -0.48 1.31 -24.78
N PRO A 274 -0.76 0.46 -25.80
CA PRO A 274 -1.80 0.74 -26.80
C PRO A 274 -3.19 1.01 -26.20
N THR A 275 -3.56 0.30 -25.13
CA THR A 275 -4.84 0.50 -24.42
C THR A 275 -4.94 1.87 -23.77
N VAL A 276 -3.84 2.36 -23.20
CA VAL A 276 -3.76 3.69 -22.56
C VAL A 276 -3.73 4.79 -23.61
N GLN A 277 -2.96 4.61 -24.69
CA GLN A 277 -2.93 5.54 -25.82
C GLN A 277 -4.30 5.70 -26.47
N ALA A 278 -5.02 4.60 -26.69
CA ALA A 278 -6.37 4.63 -27.25
C ALA A 278 -7.36 5.36 -26.34
N ALA A 279 -7.22 5.21 -25.02
CA ALA A 279 -8.11 5.82 -24.04
C ALA A 279 -7.76 7.30 -23.72
N SER A 280 -6.48 7.67 -23.83
CA SER A 280 -5.96 9.00 -23.52
C SER A 280 -4.78 9.37 -24.43
N PRO A 281 -5.05 9.82 -25.67
CA PRO A 281 -4.00 10.12 -26.65
C PRO A 281 -3.00 11.18 -26.17
N GLU A 282 -3.47 12.17 -25.41
CA GLU A 282 -2.68 13.32 -24.94
C GLU A 282 -1.73 12.99 -23.76
N ALA A 283 -1.94 11.86 -23.08
CA ALA A 283 -1.15 11.50 -21.91
C ALA A 283 0.32 11.26 -22.26
N SER A 284 0.58 10.62 -23.39
CA SER A 284 1.94 10.37 -23.90
C SER A 284 2.72 11.67 -24.13
N ALA A 285 2.10 12.63 -24.83
CA ALA A 285 2.68 13.95 -25.10
C ALA A 285 2.96 14.72 -23.80
N THR A 286 2.04 14.65 -22.83
CA THR A 286 2.19 15.32 -21.53
C THR A 286 3.36 14.75 -20.72
N VAL A 287 3.49 13.42 -20.66
CA VAL A 287 4.64 12.77 -19.99
C VAL A 287 5.95 13.12 -20.69
N VAL A 288 6.01 13.07 -22.02
CA VAL A 288 7.22 13.45 -22.79
C VAL A 288 7.62 14.89 -22.55
N SER A 289 6.66 15.81 -22.55
CA SER A 289 6.91 17.23 -22.26
C SER A 289 7.47 17.43 -20.85
N THR A 290 6.88 16.75 -19.86
CA THR A 290 7.34 16.81 -18.46
C THR A 290 8.75 16.24 -18.30
N LEU A 291 9.05 15.11 -18.95
CA LEU A 291 10.39 14.51 -18.98
C LEU A 291 11.41 15.46 -19.62
N THR A 292 11.05 16.07 -20.76
CA THR A 292 11.92 17.04 -21.43
C THR A 292 12.23 18.24 -20.54
N ALA A 293 11.22 18.78 -19.85
CA ALA A 293 11.41 19.84 -18.86
C ALA A 293 12.30 19.39 -17.68
N ALA A 294 12.11 18.17 -17.17
CA ALA A 294 12.94 17.61 -16.11
C ALA A 294 14.41 17.40 -16.54
N SER A 295 14.66 17.04 -17.80
CA SER A 295 16.02 16.85 -18.36
C SER A 295 16.82 18.16 -18.44
N THR A 296 16.13 19.29 -18.59
CA THR A 296 16.75 20.62 -18.67
C THR A 296 16.71 21.37 -17.33
N ASN A 297 16.11 20.79 -16.30
CA ASN A 297 15.99 21.41 -14.99
C ASN A 297 17.34 21.45 -14.27
N VAL A 298 17.87 22.66 -14.05
CA VAL A 298 19.18 22.89 -13.43
C VAL A 298 19.26 22.30 -12.02
N ALA A 299 18.21 22.41 -11.19
CA ALA A 299 18.24 21.88 -9.83
C ALA A 299 18.30 20.35 -9.79
N LEU A 300 17.62 19.68 -10.72
CA LEU A 300 17.68 18.22 -10.86
C LEU A 300 19.06 17.78 -11.36
N ASN A 301 19.61 18.50 -12.35
CA ASN A 301 20.92 18.20 -12.94
C ASN A 301 22.08 18.44 -11.96
N GLN A 302 21.95 19.41 -11.04
CA GLN A 302 22.91 19.58 -9.93
C GLN A 302 22.85 18.42 -8.94
N THR A 303 21.67 17.87 -8.71
CA THR A 303 21.46 16.72 -7.81
C THR A 303 21.97 15.42 -8.45
N ASN A 304 21.76 15.27 -9.76
CA ASN A 304 22.16 14.11 -10.54
C ASN A 304 22.65 14.56 -11.92
N ALA A 305 23.96 14.65 -12.11
CA ALA A 305 24.56 15.10 -13.37
C ALA A 305 24.23 14.19 -14.57
N THR A 306 23.84 12.92 -14.32
CA THR A 306 23.44 11.98 -15.38
C THR A 306 21.97 12.08 -15.77
N ASN A 307 21.18 12.91 -15.07
CA ASN A 307 19.73 13.05 -15.27
C ASN A 307 19.33 13.31 -16.74
N PRO A 308 19.98 14.24 -17.50
CA PRO A 308 19.61 14.46 -18.90
C PRO A 308 19.82 13.21 -19.77
N ALA A 309 20.94 12.51 -19.58
CA ALA A 309 21.26 11.31 -20.33
C ALA A 309 20.28 10.17 -20.01
N GLN A 310 19.92 9.98 -18.74
CA GLN A 310 18.96 8.97 -18.30
C GLN A 310 17.55 9.25 -18.85
N ILE A 311 17.09 10.50 -18.83
CA ILE A 311 15.79 10.88 -19.41
C ILE A 311 15.79 10.68 -20.93
N ASN A 312 16.87 11.05 -21.63
CA ASN A 312 16.98 10.81 -23.07
C ASN A 312 16.93 9.31 -23.41
N GLN A 313 17.50 8.44 -22.56
CA GLN A 313 17.36 6.99 -22.71
C GLN A 313 15.91 6.52 -22.53
N ILE A 314 15.15 7.11 -21.60
CA ILE A 314 13.72 6.80 -21.43
C ILE A 314 12.95 7.18 -22.70
N LEU A 315 13.18 8.40 -23.22
CA LEU A 315 12.50 8.92 -24.41
C LEU A 315 12.88 8.17 -25.70
N ALA A 316 14.10 7.63 -25.78
CA ALA A 316 14.58 6.87 -26.93
C ALA A 316 14.15 5.40 -26.92
N ARG A 317 13.52 4.90 -25.84
CA ARG A 317 13.10 3.49 -25.77
C ARG A 317 12.05 3.20 -26.84
N PRO A 318 12.26 2.19 -27.70
CA PRO A 318 11.23 1.77 -28.63
C PRO A 318 10.02 1.27 -27.82
N THR A 319 8.83 1.78 -28.15
CA THR A 319 7.58 1.21 -27.66
C THR A 319 7.46 -0.18 -28.27
N THR A 320 7.88 -1.21 -27.55
CA THR A 320 7.73 -2.59 -28.02
C THR A 320 6.24 -2.90 -28.07
N THR A 321 5.65 -2.76 -29.24
CA THR A 321 4.30 -3.24 -29.54
C THR A 321 4.36 -4.76 -29.46
N THR A 322 4.04 -5.34 -28.32
CA THR A 322 3.81 -6.78 -28.23
C THR A 322 2.50 -7.03 -28.96
N THR A 323 2.58 -7.25 -30.26
CA THR A 323 1.46 -7.76 -31.04
C THR A 323 1.21 -9.17 -30.54
N THR A 324 0.29 -9.33 -29.60
CA THR A 324 -0.23 -10.64 -29.21
C THR A 324 -0.98 -11.18 -30.41
N THR A 325 -0.31 -11.91 -31.30
CA THR A 325 -0.98 -12.75 -32.28
C THR A 325 -1.74 -13.80 -31.49
N THR A 326 -3.03 -13.58 -31.28
CA THR A 326 -3.96 -14.61 -30.81
C THR A 326 -3.99 -15.68 -31.89
N THR A 327 -3.10 -16.67 -31.82
CA THR A 327 -3.28 -17.91 -32.55
C THR A 327 -4.50 -18.58 -31.97
N THR A 328 -5.63 -18.44 -32.65
CA THR A 328 -6.82 -19.26 -32.45
C THR A 328 -6.41 -20.71 -32.69
N GLN A 329 -5.97 -21.41 -31.65
CA GLN A 329 -5.85 -22.87 -31.67
C GLN A 329 -7.28 -23.41 -31.76
N THR A 330 -7.72 -23.70 -32.97
CA THR A 330 -8.80 -24.66 -33.20
C THR A 330 -8.38 -25.98 -32.55
N ALA A 331 -9.17 -26.45 -31.60
CA ALA A 331 -8.99 -27.74 -30.96
C ALA A 331 -9.00 -28.86 -32.01
N GLN A 332 -7.81 -29.36 -32.37
CA GLN A 332 -7.67 -30.63 -33.07
C GLN A 332 -7.55 -31.77 -32.06
N GLN A 333 -8.50 -32.67 -32.22
CA GLN A 333 -8.73 -33.94 -31.53
C GLN A 333 -7.46 -34.81 -31.47
N PRO A 334 -7.16 -35.48 -30.33
CA PRO A 334 -5.96 -36.30 -30.20
C PRO A 334 -6.10 -37.59 -30.98
N GLN A 335 -5.25 -37.77 -32.00
CA GLN A 335 -5.04 -39.04 -32.67
C GLN A 335 -3.72 -39.65 -32.17
N ALA A 336 -3.84 -40.85 -31.58
CA ALA A 336 -2.72 -41.62 -31.06
C ALA A 336 -1.85 -42.16 -32.21
N THR A 337 -0.54 -41.92 -32.13
CA THR A 337 0.45 -42.63 -32.94
C THR A 337 1.68 -42.95 -32.08
N THR A 338 1.81 -44.24 -31.78
CA THR A 338 3.01 -44.90 -31.26
C THR A 338 4.04 -45.08 -32.36
N THR A 339 5.31 -44.71 -32.15
CA THR A 339 6.45 -45.47 -32.71
C THR A 339 7.74 -45.25 -31.92
N GLN A 340 8.36 -46.36 -31.50
CA GLN A 340 9.72 -46.50 -31.00
C GLN A 340 10.76 -46.35 -32.13
N THR A 341 11.96 -45.85 -31.81
CA THR A 341 13.29 -46.44 -32.10
C THR A 341 14.36 -45.42 -31.66
N GLN A 342 15.25 -45.69 -30.70
CA GLN A 342 16.43 -46.56 -30.66
C GLN A 342 17.74 -45.80 -30.96
N GLN A 343 18.60 -45.77 -29.93
CA GLN A 343 20.06 -45.87 -29.94
C GLN A 343 21.02 -44.66 -30.07
N THR A 344 21.84 -44.59 -29.00
CA THR A 344 23.28 -44.30 -28.92
C THR A 344 23.75 -42.84 -28.93
N ASN A 345 24.14 -42.35 -27.74
CA ASN A 345 25.46 -41.74 -27.62
C ASN A 345 26.02 -41.80 -26.19
N THR A 346 27.23 -42.33 -26.10
CA THR A 346 28.05 -42.55 -24.91
C THR A 346 28.89 -41.29 -24.65
N ASN A 347 28.79 -40.65 -23.48
CA ASN A 347 30.00 -40.11 -22.83
C ASN A 347 29.78 -39.73 -21.35
N THR A 348 30.33 -40.59 -20.50
CA THR A 348 31.05 -40.35 -19.23
C THR A 348 31.10 -38.92 -18.68
N ASN A 349 30.43 -38.68 -17.55
CA ASN A 349 30.98 -37.80 -16.51
C ASN A 349 30.58 -38.30 -15.11
N THR A 350 31.58 -38.35 -14.24
CA THR A 350 31.64 -39.10 -12.99
C THR A 350 30.92 -38.41 -11.84
N ASN A 351 30.15 -39.25 -11.14
CA ASN A 351 29.45 -39.09 -9.88
C ASN A 351 30.40 -38.84 -8.69
N THR A 352 29.96 -38.08 -7.68
CA THR A 352 30.08 -38.46 -6.25
C THR A 352 29.10 -37.63 -5.40
N ASN A 353 27.90 -38.17 -5.16
CA ASN A 353 27.09 -37.83 -3.99
C ASN A 353 26.62 -39.14 -3.33
N PRO A 354 26.66 -39.27 -1.99
CA PRO A 354 26.36 -40.52 -1.29
C PRO A 354 24.84 -40.82 -1.21
N PRO A 355 24.44 -42.10 -1.09
CA PRO A 355 23.05 -42.53 -1.01
C PRO A 355 22.45 -42.29 0.38
N VAL A 356 21.20 -41.80 0.41
CA VAL A 356 20.34 -41.81 1.59
C VAL A 356 19.63 -43.16 1.65
N GLU A 357 19.74 -43.80 2.81
CA GLU A 357 19.19 -45.11 3.16
C GLU A 357 17.66 -44.99 3.38
N GLU A 358 16.86 -45.62 2.53
CA GLU A 358 15.42 -45.80 2.75
C GLU A 358 15.20 -47.00 3.69
N THR A 359 14.72 -46.74 4.90
CA THR A 359 14.22 -47.78 5.81
C THR A 359 12.81 -48.21 5.42
N PRO A 360 12.55 -49.52 5.24
CA PRO A 360 11.20 -50.04 5.02
C PRO A 360 10.41 -50.12 6.32
N ILE A 361 9.17 -49.61 6.30
CA ILE A 361 8.22 -49.74 7.41
C ILE A 361 7.51 -51.09 7.28
N LEU A 362 7.72 -51.93 8.30
CA LEU A 362 7.25 -53.30 8.42
C LEU A 362 5.75 -53.36 8.70
N THR A 363 5.04 -54.18 7.93
CA THR A 363 3.67 -54.64 8.19
C THR A 363 3.67 -55.75 9.24
N GLY A 364 2.72 -55.71 10.18
CA GLY A 364 2.49 -56.81 11.13
C GLY A 364 1.39 -56.56 12.17
N SER A 365 0.17 -57.05 11.90
CA SER A 365 -0.82 -57.52 12.91
C SER A 365 -0.31 -58.84 13.55
N PRO A 366 -0.85 -59.45 14.64
CA PRO A 366 -2.21 -59.48 15.24
C PRO A 366 -2.19 -59.18 16.78
N ILE A 367 -3.28 -59.10 17.56
CA ILE A 367 -4.30 -60.09 18.01
C ILE A 367 -5.53 -59.31 18.48
#